data_AF-A0A839Q9N6-F1
#
_entry.id   AF-A0A839Q9N6-F1
#
_cell.length_a   1.000
_cell.length_b   1.000
_cell.length_c   1.000
_cell.angle_alpha   90.00
_cell.angle_beta   90.00
_cell.angle_gamma   90.00
#
_symmetry.space_group_name_H-M   'P 1'
#
loop_
_entity.id
_entity.type
_entity.pdbx_description
1 polymer ?
#
loop_
_entity_poly.entity_id
_entity_poly.type
_entity_poly.pdbx_seq_one_letter_code
_entity_poly.pdbx_strand_id
1 'polypeptide(L)'
;MSKNRQINRPSRTANRQAITPRHLLAAAAGGAAMVGAGVLLALTPTSAPAPVQLDIALTSSESALLPQGPALSDPWWLVGNAADVNGGGNHLTAAQTTKVAAICGLICNGVDGTEENPNGQHGGLLFGNGGNGWDANAIGVAGGNGGKGGVFSGNGGNGGNGGAGAAGGTGGSGAWVFGNGGAGGDGGDGAGTDGGAGGAGGHAGLYGNGGAGGNGGSSVKSGDATGGDGGKGGNGGIVGDGGKGGDGGLGHGKNLTWGGRGGDGGVALGTGNGGDGGNGGNAGDGVNDTGGVTIAGAGGKGGNSLGNGNGGNGGDSGDAVGANTTAGNSGGDGGHGGAFGGNGGHGGAGGDATTDSIAPASAGYGGHGGHAGAGGLGGDGGDGGDGTSTDGEGIGGQGGDGGDGGSTGTGGDGGDGGDGTSTTGTGSGGNGGNGGHGGDGGGAGGKGGEGSTSDGQDGN
;
A
#
# COMPACT_ATOMS: atom_id res chain seq x y z
N MET A 1 -83.50 14.47 24.25
CA MET A 1 -83.59 15.09 22.91
C MET A 1 -82.18 15.46 22.46
N SER A 2 -81.68 14.72 21.48
CA SER A 2 -80.32 14.79 20.93
C SER A 2 -80.15 16.02 20.03
N LYS A 3 -79.00 16.69 20.10
CA LYS A 3 -78.49 17.56 19.04
C LYS A 3 -77.03 17.20 18.73
N ASN A 4 -76.89 16.60 17.55
CA ASN A 4 -75.67 16.30 16.80
C ASN A 4 -74.76 17.52 16.67
N ARG A 5 -73.45 17.32 16.89
CA ARG A 5 -72.40 18.12 16.25
C ARG A 5 -71.45 17.14 15.55
N GLN A 6 -71.44 17.20 14.23
CA GLN A 6 -70.65 16.34 13.32
C GLN A 6 -69.15 16.61 13.49
N ILE A 7 -68.35 15.55 13.60
CA ILE A 7 -66.91 15.57 13.36
C ILE A 7 -66.67 14.74 12.09
N ASN A 8 -66.26 15.41 11.02
CA ASN A 8 -65.93 14.79 9.74
C ASN A 8 -64.62 13.98 9.87
N ARG A 9 -64.69 12.68 9.64
CA ARG A 9 -63.55 11.81 9.30
C ARG A 9 -63.82 11.16 7.94
N PRO A 10 -63.02 11.43 6.89
CA PRO A 10 -63.07 10.62 5.68
C PRO A 10 -62.06 9.45 5.74
N SER A 11 -62.53 8.32 5.22
CA SER A 11 -61.91 7.00 5.13
C SER A 11 -60.62 6.96 4.32
N ARG A 12 -59.59 6.27 4.82
CA ARG A 12 -58.43 5.84 4.02
C ARG A 12 -58.83 4.63 3.16
N THR A 13 -59.05 4.88 1.87
CA THR A 13 -59.07 3.85 0.83
C THR A 13 -57.63 3.55 0.44
N ALA A 14 -57.23 2.28 0.52
CA ALA A 14 -55.91 1.81 0.11
C ALA A 14 -55.78 1.90 -1.42
N ASN A 15 -54.79 2.66 -1.90
CA ASN A 15 -54.40 2.67 -3.31
C ASN A 15 -52.98 2.16 -3.42
N ARG A 16 -52.80 1.05 -4.15
CA ARG A 16 -51.50 0.48 -4.50
C ARG A 16 -50.87 1.38 -5.57
N GLN A 17 -49.72 1.97 -5.27
CA GLN A 17 -48.83 2.51 -6.30
C GLN A 17 -47.43 1.92 -6.13
N ALA A 18 -46.87 1.55 -7.28
CA ALA A 18 -45.63 0.82 -7.47
C ALA A 18 -44.41 1.64 -7.02
N ILE A 19 -43.48 0.96 -6.37
CA ILE A 19 -42.18 1.49 -5.95
C ILE A 19 -41.16 1.10 -7.02
N THR A 20 -40.59 2.09 -7.72
CA THR A 20 -39.38 1.95 -8.54
C THR A 20 -38.13 2.22 -7.67
N PRO A 21 -37.03 1.49 -7.89
CA PRO A 21 -35.90 1.45 -6.95
C PRO A 21 -34.97 2.67 -7.06
N ARG A 22 -34.56 3.16 -5.89
CA ARG A 22 -33.46 4.10 -5.67
C ARG A 22 -32.14 3.33 -5.63
N HIS A 23 -31.13 3.80 -6.36
CA HIS A 23 -29.76 3.29 -6.25
C HIS A 23 -29.10 3.89 -5.00
N LEU A 24 -28.83 3.04 -4.02
CA LEU A 24 -27.95 3.30 -2.87
C LEU A 24 -26.60 2.64 -3.18
N LEU A 25 -25.57 3.46 -3.29
CA LEU A 25 -24.18 3.04 -3.38
C LEU A 25 -23.73 2.65 -1.96
N ALA A 26 -23.53 1.36 -1.74
CA ALA A 26 -23.10 0.81 -0.45
C ALA A 26 -21.70 0.21 -0.59
N ALA A 27 -20.83 0.64 0.33
CA ALA A 27 -19.45 0.21 0.53
C ALA A 27 -19.32 -1.32 0.64
N ALA A 28 -18.33 -1.89 -0.04
CA ALA A 28 -17.94 -3.29 0.13
C ALA A 28 -16.65 -3.36 0.97
N ALA A 29 -16.83 -3.64 2.25
CA ALA A 29 -15.77 -4.09 3.16
C ALA A 29 -16.03 -5.56 3.53
N GLY A 30 -15.00 -6.39 3.48
CA GLY A 30 -14.87 -7.57 4.35
C GLY A 30 -15.15 -8.96 3.76
N GLY A 31 -14.11 -9.78 3.71
CA GLY A 31 -14.09 -11.06 4.42
C GLY A 31 -14.49 -12.31 3.64
N ALA A 32 -13.50 -13.02 3.09
CA ALA A 32 -13.64 -14.42 2.69
C ALA A 32 -13.56 -15.34 3.93
N ALA A 33 -14.62 -16.10 4.19
CA ALA A 33 -14.63 -17.20 5.14
C ALA A 33 -15.02 -18.51 4.43
N MET A 34 -14.21 -19.54 4.67
CA MET A 34 -14.30 -20.90 4.13
C MET A 34 -15.51 -21.66 4.71
N VAL A 35 -16.25 -22.38 3.86
CA VAL A 35 -17.11 -23.50 4.30
C VAL A 35 -17.02 -24.63 3.28
N GLY A 36 -16.57 -25.80 3.75
CA GLY A 36 -16.60 -27.05 3.02
C GLY A 36 -17.97 -27.73 3.04
N ALA A 37 -18.29 -28.40 1.96
CA ALA A 37 -19.27 -29.50 1.84
C ALA A 37 -18.72 -30.37 0.69
N GLY A 38 -18.43 -31.67 0.82
CA GLY A 38 -19.21 -32.70 1.48
C GLY A 38 -19.99 -33.48 0.42
N VAL A 39 -19.33 -34.37 -0.33
CA VAL A 39 -20.00 -35.36 -1.19
C VAL A 39 -19.39 -36.74 -0.95
N LEU A 40 -20.13 -37.56 -0.20
CA LEU A 40 -19.99 -39.01 -0.14
C LEU A 40 -20.72 -39.64 -1.34
N LEU A 41 -20.10 -40.60 -2.02
CA LEU A 41 -20.86 -41.65 -2.68
C LEU A 41 -20.13 -43.00 -2.57
N ALA A 42 -20.85 -43.94 -1.97
CA ALA A 42 -20.40 -45.27 -1.58
C ALA A 42 -20.49 -46.29 -2.72
N LEU A 43 -19.50 -47.20 -2.79
CA LEU A 43 -19.64 -48.52 -3.40
C LEU A 43 -18.85 -49.54 -2.56
N THR A 44 -19.57 -50.48 -1.92
CA THR A 44 -19.08 -51.78 -1.42
C THR A 44 -19.00 -52.77 -2.61
N PRO A 45 -18.26 -53.91 -2.60
CA PRO A 45 -18.11 -54.77 -1.43
C PRO A 45 -16.83 -55.65 -1.27
N THR A 46 -16.78 -56.29 -0.09
CA THR A 46 -16.24 -57.63 0.23
C THR A 46 -14.73 -57.91 0.37
N SER A 47 -14.45 -58.52 1.52
CA SER A 47 -13.31 -59.35 1.96
C SER A 47 -12.11 -58.65 2.64
N ALA A 48 -11.78 -59.15 3.84
CA ALA A 48 -10.60 -58.86 4.66
C ALA A 48 -9.94 -60.20 5.05
N PRO A 49 -8.71 -60.24 5.58
CA PRO A 49 -7.47 -59.57 5.17
C PRO A 49 -6.28 -60.56 5.07
N ALA A 50 -5.14 -60.15 4.50
CA ALA A 50 -3.83 -60.81 4.69
C ALA A 50 -2.75 -59.74 4.97
N PRO A 51 -1.77 -60.00 5.86
CA PRO A 51 -0.84 -58.98 6.34
C PRO A 51 0.28 -58.73 5.33
N VAL A 52 0.66 -57.46 5.13
CA VAL A 52 1.91 -57.09 4.46
C VAL A 52 2.81 -56.40 5.48
N GLN A 53 3.94 -57.05 5.73
CA GLN A 53 5.00 -56.69 6.66
C GLN A 53 5.83 -55.52 6.10
N LEU A 54 6.08 -54.46 6.89
CA LEU A 54 7.08 -53.44 6.57
C LEU A 54 8.46 -53.93 7.02
N ASP A 55 9.32 -54.29 6.07
CA ASP A 55 10.75 -54.43 6.34
C ASP A 55 11.45 -53.09 6.05
N ILE A 56 11.87 -52.39 7.10
CA ILE A 56 12.85 -51.29 7.02
C ILE A 56 14.24 -51.95 7.05
N ALA A 57 14.91 -52.00 5.90
CA ALA A 57 16.30 -52.44 5.81
C ALA A 57 17.25 -51.24 5.84
N LEU A 58 17.84 -50.97 7.02
CA LEU A 58 19.05 -50.15 7.15
C LEU A 58 20.26 -51.01 6.76
N THR A 59 20.91 -50.68 5.65
CA THR A 59 22.24 -51.22 5.31
C THR A 59 23.25 -50.08 5.28
N SER A 60 24.24 -50.14 6.18
CA SER A 60 25.42 -49.28 6.22
C SER A 60 26.67 -50.15 6.20
N SER A 61 27.53 -50.01 5.19
CA SER A 61 28.95 -50.44 5.15
C SER A 61 29.50 -50.09 3.74
N GLU A 62 30.69 -49.55 3.42
CA GLU A 62 31.93 -49.19 4.13
C GLU A 62 32.73 -48.17 3.27
N SER A 63 33.68 -47.47 3.90
CA SER A 63 34.73 -46.71 3.21
C SER A 63 35.82 -47.63 2.67
N ALA A 64 36.29 -47.41 1.43
CA ALA A 64 37.56 -47.93 0.92
C ALA A 64 38.26 -46.87 0.05
N LEU A 65 39.54 -46.61 0.33
CA LEU A 65 40.43 -45.70 -0.39
C LEU A 65 41.25 -46.40 -1.49
N LEU A 66 41.63 -45.62 -2.51
CA LEU A 66 42.73 -45.70 -3.52
C LEU A 66 42.31 -46.11 -4.98
N PRO A 67 42.97 -45.62 -6.09
CA PRO A 67 43.76 -44.39 -6.32
C PRO A 67 43.46 -43.60 -7.65
N GLN A 68 43.63 -42.26 -7.60
CA GLN A 68 44.07 -41.27 -8.63
C GLN A 68 43.58 -41.33 -10.13
N GLY A 69 42.65 -40.43 -10.49
CA GLY A 69 42.62 -39.63 -11.74
C GLY A 69 41.36 -39.72 -12.65
N PRO A 70 40.93 -38.66 -13.39
CA PRO A 70 41.12 -37.21 -13.22
C PRO A 70 39.88 -36.53 -12.58
N ALA A 71 40.00 -35.23 -12.27
CA ALA A 71 39.09 -34.44 -11.43
C ALA A 71 37.59 -34.57 -11.75
N LEU A 72 36.84 -35.18 -10.84
CA LEU A 72 35.40 -34.92 -10.65
C LEU A 72 35.29 -33.92 -9.51
N SER A 73 35.14 -32.63 -9.80
CA SER A 73 34.86 -31.67 -8.73
C SER A 73 34.13 -30.43 -9.22
N ASP A 74 32.99 -30.64 -9.87
CA ASP A 74 31.84 -29.81 -9.54
C ASP A 74 30.92 -30.68 -8.68
N PRO A 75 30.92 -30.50 -7.35
CA PRO A 75 29.99 -31.20 -6.50
C PRO A 75 28.56 -30.96 -6.98
N TRP A 76 27.71 -31.99 -6.98
CA TRP A 76 26.30 -31.91 -7.39
C TRP A 76 25.44 -30.92 -6.58
N TRP A 77 26.00 -30.30 -5.55
CA TRP A 77 25.42 -29.20 -4.77
C TRP A 77 25.89 -27.80 -5.21
N LEU A 78 26.81 -27.69 -6.17
CA LEU A 78 27.49 -26.44 -6.54
C LEU A 78 26.87 -25.70 -7.73
N VAL A 79 26.14 -26.36 -8.64
CA VAL A 79 25.50 -25.69 -9.79
C VAL A 79 24.18 -26.38 -10.16
N GLY A 80 23.06 -25.69 -9.95
CA GLY A 80 21.81 -25.98 -10.64
C GLY A 80 21.63 -24.97 -11.78
N ASN A 81 21.00 -25.42 -12.88
CA ASN A 81 20.90 -24.74 -14.17
C ASN A 81 20.69 -23.20 -14.11
N ALA A 82 21.79 -22.46 -14.13
CA ALA A 82 21.85 -21.12 -14.70
C ALA A 82 22.63 -21.27 -16.01
N ALA A 83 22.08 -20.73 -17.09
CA ALA A 83 22.66 -20.82 -18.42
C ALA A 83 24.05 -20.14 -18.43
N ASP A 84 25.11 -20.94 -18.32
CA ASP A 84 26.43 -20.54 -18.77
C ASP A 84 26.58 -20.98 -20.22
N VAL A 85 26.65 -19.99 -21.11
CA VAL A 85 26.87 -20.18 -22.53
C VAL A 85 28.34 -20.54 -22.72
N ASN A 86 28.68 -21.83 -22.75
CA ASN A 86 29.71 -22.41 -23.63
C ASN A 86 29.86 -23.93 -23.43
N GLY A 87 29.20 -24.70 -24.31
CA GLY A 87 29.69 -25.99 -24.84
C GLY A 87 29.71 -27.24 -23.94
N GLY A 88 28.78 -28.16 -24.20
CA GLY A 88 29.05 -29.61 -24.12
C GLY A 88 27.97 -30.52 -23.49
N GLY A 89 27.15 -31.16 -24.34
CA GLY A 89 26.73 -32.57 -24.15
C GLY A 89 25.63 -32.91 -23.12
N ASN A 90 24.40 -32.97 -23.62
CA ASN A 90 23.19 -33.62 -23.07
C ASN A 90 23.41 -34.97 -22.36
N HIS A 91 22.83 -35.19 -21.17
CA HIS A 91 22.14 -36.44 -20.79
C HIS A 91 21.25 -36.20 -19.54
N LEU A 92 19.98 -35.84 -19.74
CA LEU A 92 18.80 -36.22 -18.92
C LEU A 92 17.55 -35.56 -19.54
N THR A 93 17.32 -35.82 -20.82
CA THR A 93 16.06 -35.48 -21.50
C THR A 93 14.94 -36.39 -21.00
N ALA A 94 13.86 -35.77 -20.56
CA ALA A 94 12.53 -36.34 -20.32
C ALA A 94 12.34 -37.23 -19.07
N ALA A 95 12.20 -36.62 -17.88
CA ALA A 95 11.28 -37.10 -16.83
C ALA A 95 11.19 -36.16 -15.59
N GLN A 96 10.95 -34.85 -15.72
CA GLN A 96 10.45 -34.02 -14.60
C GLN A 96 9.50 -32.92 -15.09
N THR A 97 8.46 -33.32 -15.83
CA THR A 97 7.24 -32.51 -15.98
C THR A 97 6.41 -32.65 -14.70
N THR A 98 6.85 -32.03 -13.62
CA THR A 98 6.02 -31.79 -12.42
C THR A 98 6.52 -30.53 -11.74
N LYS A 99 5.62 -29.55 -11.62
CA LYS A 99 5.83 -28.20 -11.08
C LYS A 99 6.69 -28.15 -9.79
N VAL A 100 8.01 -28.02 -9.93
CA VAL A 100 8.87 -27.31 -8.99
C VAL A 100 9.43 -26.13 -9.77
N ALA A 101 8.60 -25.12 -10.00
CA ALA A 101 9.11 -23.85 -10.48
C ALA A 101 9.84 -23.17 -9.30
N ALA A 102 10.96 -22.50 -9.59
CA ALA A 102 11.52 -21.43 -8.79
C ALA A 102 12.47 -21.79 -7.63
N ILE A 103 13.53 -22.56 -7.85
CA ILE A 103 14.81 -22.44 -7.10
C ILE A 103 15.94 -22.87 -8.03
N CYS A 104 17.04 -22.09 -8.12
CA CYS A 104 18.11 -22.35 -9.09
C CYS A 104 19.09 -23.48 -8.69
N GLY A 105 18.93 -24.10 -7.50
CA GLY A 105 19.88 -25.06 -6.92
C GLY A 105 19.90 -24.98 -5.39
N LEU A 106 20.89 -25.60 -4.73
CA LEU A 106 21.09 -25.47 -3.28
C LEU A 106 21.73 -24.12 -2.93
N ILE A 107 22.70 -23.69 -3.73
CA ILE A 107 23.47 -22.45 -3.55
C ILE A 107 23.58 -21.78 -4.92
N CYS A 108 22.89 -20.66 -5.10
CA CYS A 108 22.92 -19.88 -6.35
C CYS A 108 22.07 -18.62 -6.19
N ASN A 109 22.36 -17.58 -6.97
CA ASN A 109 21.43 -16.48 -7.12
C ASN A 109 20.38 -16.83 -8.18
N GLY A 110 19.15 -16.38 -7.96
CA GLY A 110 18.09 -16.43 -8.95
C GLY A 110 18.47 -15.60 -10.17
N VAL A 111 18.14 -16.13 -11.34
CA VAL A 111 18.26 -15.42 -12.62
C VAL A 111 17.15 -14.38 -12.71
N ASP A 112 17.48 -13.20 -13.21
CA ASP A 112 16.52 -12.13 -13.47
C ASP A 112 15.46 -12.54 -14.50
N GLY A 113 14.28 -11.95 -14.40
CA GLY A 113 13.19 -12.16 -15.32
C GLY A 113 13.54 -11.67 -16.73
N THR A 114 12.89 -12.27 -17.73
CA THR A 114 12.95 -11.84 -19.13
C THR A 114 11.53 -11.59 -19.64
N GLU A 115 11.41 -11.08 -20.86
CA GLU A 115 10.09 -10.88 -21.50
C GLU A 115 9.26 -12.17 -21.55
N GLU A 116 9.89 -13.32 -21.83
CA GLU A 116 9.20 -14.62 -21.89
C GLU A 116 8.92 -15.24 -20.51
N ASN A 117 9.74 -14.91 -19.51
CA ASN A 117 9.53 -15.31 -18.12
C ASN A 117 9.73 -14.08 -17.21
N PRO A 118 8.69 -13.24 -17.04
CA PRO A 118 8.84 -11.93 -16.39
C PRO A 118 9.30 -12.01 -14.94
N ASN A 119 8.92 -13.05 -14.21
CA ASN A 119 9.29 -13.15 -12.81
C ASN A 119 10.75 -13.57 -12.65
N GLY A 120 11.45 -12.90 -11.74
CA GLY A 120 12.76 -13.31 -11.27
C GLY A 120 12.69 -14.68 -10.61
N GLN A 121 13.67 -15.54 -10.91
CA GLN A 121 13.81 -16.84 -10.26
C GLN A 121 14.15 -16.64 -8.78
N HIS A 122 13.73 -17.58 -7.92
CA HIS A 122 14.22 -17.55 -6.54
C HIS A 122 15.69 -17.95 -6.47
N GLY A 123 16.36 -17.47 -5.42
CA GLY A 123 17.69 -17.93 -5.03
C GLY A 123 17.71 -19.42 -4.69
N GLY A 124 18.92 -19.92 -4.44
CA GLY A 124 19.14 -21.30 -4.04
C GLY A 124 18.43 -21.64 -2.74
N LEU A 125 18.03 -22.89 -2.56
CA LEU A 125 17.25 -23.34 -1.41
C LEU A 125 17.91 -22.93 -0.08
N LEU A 126 19.24 -23.04 0.03
CA LEU A 126 19.96 -22.72 1.25
C LEU A 126 20.46 -21.28 1.25
N PHE A 127 21.11 -20.88 0.15
CA PHE A 127 21.77 -19.58 0.01
C PHE A 127 21.58 -18.99 -1.37
N GLY A 128 21.40 -17.68 -1.40
CA GLY A 128 21.49 -16.84 -2.59
C GLY A 128 20.32 -15.88 -2.72
N ASN A 129 20.53 -14.82 -3.49
CA ASN A 129 19.54 -13.77 -3.70
C ASN A 129 18.49 -14.22 -4.71
N GLY A 130 17.28 -13.68 -4.62
CA GLY A 130 16.32 -13.77 -5.71
C GLY A 130 16.74 -12.91 -6.90
N GLY A 131 16.39 -13.34 -8.10
CA GLY A 131 16.54 -12.54 -9.31
C GLY A 131 15.50 -11.42 -9.35
N ASN A 132 15.81 -10.33 -10.04
CA ASN A 132 14.87 -9.23 -10.25
C ASN A 132 13.76 -9.64 -11.21
N GLY A 133 12.59 -9.03 -11.06
CA GLY A 133 11.55 -9.07 -12.07
C GLY A 133 11.96 -8.32 -13.32
N TRP A 134 11.38 -8.70 -14.45
CA TRP A 134 11.58 -8.02 -15.72
C TRP A 134 10.82 -6.70 -15.77
N ASP A 135 11.49 -5.65 -16.25
CA ASP A 135 10.86 -4.37 -16.56
C ASP A 135 10.10 -4.47 -17.87
N ALA A 136 8.78 -4.33 -17.80
CA ALA A 136 7.94 -4.35 -18.98
C ALA A 136 8.05 -3.04 -19.77
N ASN A 137 8.23 -3.16 -21.09
CA ASN A 137 8.33 -2.02 -22.02
C ASN A 137 7.10 -1.88 -22.94
N ALA A 138 6.15 -2.80 -22.86
CA ALA A 138 4.95 -2.85 -23.68
C ALA A 138 3.71 -2.35 -22.91
N ILE A 139 2.82 -1.66 -23.62
CA ILE A 139 1.59 -1.09 -23.04
C ILE A 139 0.74 -2.21 -22.41
N GLY A 140 0.25 -1.99 -21.19
CA GLY A 140 -0.64 -2.91 -20.49
C GLY A 140 0.03 -4.20 -19.98
N VAL A 141 1.35 -4.34 -20.13
CA VAL A 141 2.10 -5.49 -19.63
C VAL A 141 2.67 -5.18 -18.26
N ALA A 142 2.27 -5.96 -17.25
CA ALA A 142 2.75 -5.79 -15.88
C ALA A 142 4.23 -6.13 -15.76
N GLY A 143 4.90 -5.46 -14.83
CA GLY A 143 6.26 -5.77 -14.44
C GLY A 143 6.35 -7.14 -13.77
N GLY A 144 7.49 -7.81 -13.95
CA GLY A 144 7.76 -9.09 -13.34
C GLY A 144 7.92 -9.00 -11.83
N ASN A 145 7.51 -10.03 -11.09
CA ASN A 145 7.79 -10.07 -9.66
C ASN A 145 9.25 -10.43 -9.39
N GLY A 146 9.83 -9.85 -8.35
CA GLY A 146 11.12 -10.23 -7.83
C GLY A 146 11.10 -11.61 -7.16
N GLY A 147 12.18 -12.36 -7.36
CA GLY A 147 12.36 -13.67 -6.78
C GLY A 147 12.67 -13.61 -5.28
N LYS A 148 12.34 -14.68 -4.54
CA LYS A 148 12.68 -14.81 -3.12
C LYS A 148 14.17 -15.13 -2.93
N GLY A 149 14.77 -14.67 -1.84
CA GLY A 149 16.07 -15.14 -1.36
C GLY A 149 16.01 -16.60 -0.87
N GLY A 150 17.18 -17.21 -0.64
CA GLY A 150 17.30 -18.56 -0.09
C GLY A 150 16.78 -18.69 1.34
N VAL A 151 16.80 -19.88 1.95
CA VAL A 151 16.25 -20.06 3.31
C VAL A 151 17.11 -19.39 4.38
N PHE A 152 18.44 -19.53 4.33
CA PHE A 152 19.32 -19.05 5.40
C PHE A 152 19.89 -17.66 5.12
N SER A 153 20.29 -17.39 3.88
CA SER A 153 20.70 -16.04 3.50
C SER A 153 20.39 -15.73 2.04
N GLY A 154 20.07 -14.47 1.81
CA GLY A 154 19.83 -13.91 0.50
C GLY A 154 18.77 -12.81 0.56
N ASN A 155 18.95 -11.77 -0.24
CA ASN A 155 17.94 -10.75 -0.41
C ASN A 155 16.88 -11.19 -1.41
N GLY A 156 15.68 -10.65 -1.28
CA GLY A 156 14.70 -10.72 -2.35
C GLY A 156 15.15 -9.87 -3.54
N GLY A 157 14.83 -10.32 -4.75
CA GLY A 157 15.01 -9.52 -5.96
C GLY A 157 13.98 -8.41 -6.03
N ASN A 158 14.27 -7.34 -6.75
CA ASN A 158 13.32 -6.25 -6.95
C ASN A 158 12.19 -6.68 -7.89
N GLY A 159 11.00 -6.12 -7.72
CA GLY A 159 9.97 -6.16 -8.76
C GLY A 159 10.40 -5.31 -9.96
N GLY A 160 10.04 -5.75 -11.15
CA GLY A 160 10.26 -4.98 -12.38
C GLY A 160 9.16 -3.95 -12.58
N ASN A 161 9.45 -2.90 -13.33
CA ASN A 161 8.52 -1.83 -13.63
C ASN A 161 7.42 -2.28 -14.59
N GLY A 162 6.22 -1.73 -14.43
CA GLY A 162 5.12 -1.94 -15.36
C GLY A 162 5.33 -1.17 -16.66
N GLY A 163 4.92 -1.76 -17.78
CA GLY A 163 4.80 -1.02 -19.02
C GLY A 163 3.65 -0.02 -18.94
N ALA A 164 3.51 0.86 -19.93
CA ALA A 164 2.56 1.98 -19.87
C ALA A 164 1.15 1.55 -19.41
N GLY A 165 0.65 2.19 -18.35
CA GLY A 165 -0.63 1.92 -17.71
C GLY A 165 -0.78 0.56 -17.00
N ALA A 166 0.31 -0.19 -16.84
CA ALA A 166 0.32 -1.49 -16.20
C ALA A 166 1.03 -1.45 -14.85
N ALA A 167 0.64 -2.35 -13.95
CA ALA A 167 1.21 -2.40 -12.61
C ALA A 167 2.69 -2.80 -12.61
N GLY A 168 3.44 -2.26 -11.65
CA GLY A 168 4.76 -2.74 -11.29
C GLY A 168 4.69 -4.10 -10.58
N GLY A 169 5.77 -4.86 -10.69
CA GLY A 169 5.93 -6.15 -10.04
C GLY A 169 6.20 -6.03 -8.55
N THR A 170 5.79 -7.04 -7.78
CA THR A 170 6.10 -7.07 -6.34
C THR A 170 7.56 -7.42 -6.07
N GLY A 171 8.12 -6.85 -5.02
CA GLY A 171 9.44 -7.20 -4.51
C GLY A 171 9.48 -8.62 -3.93
N GLY A 172 10.59 -9.30 -4.16
CA GLY A 172 10.92 -10.58 -3.56
C GLY A 172 11.09 -10.48 -2.05
N SER A 173 10.72 -11.51 -1.30
CA SER A 173 11.03 -11.56 0.13
C SER A 173 12.50 -11.95 0.32
N GLY A 174 13.12 -11.39 1.36
CA GLY A 174 14.41 -11.85 1.84
C GLY A 174 14.37 -13.28 2.38
N ALA A 175 15.55 -13.82 2.65
CA ALA A 175 15.72 -15.11 3.28
C ALA A 175 15.11 -15.16 4.67
N TRP A 176 14.81 -16.36 5.18
CA TRP A 176 14.15 -16.49 6.49
C TRP A 176 15.02 -15.98 7.65
N VAL A 177 16.35 -16.15 7.58
CA VAL A 177 17.28 -15.69 8.63
C VAL A 177 17.90 -14.34 8.28
N PHE A 178 18.73 -14.25 7.24
CA PHE A 178 19.45 -13.03 6.88
C PHE A 178 19.11 -12.57 5.46
N GLY A 179 18.27 -11.55 5.34
CA GLY A 179 17.90 -11.04 4.02
C GLY A 179 16.93 -9.87 4.08
N ASN A 180 17.21 -8.87 3.26
CA ASN A 180 16.29 -7.77 3.02
C ASN A 180 15.23 -8.19 2.01
N GLY A 181 14.05 -7.57 2.11
CA GLY A 181 13.08 -7.61 1.02
C GLY A 181 13.56 -6.79 -0.16
N GLY A 182 13.22 -7.22 -1.38
CA GLY A 182 13.44 -6.45 -2.60
C GLY A 182 12.41 -5.32 -2.72
N ALA A 183 12.76 -4.24 -3.42
CA ALA A 183 11.82 -3.15 -3.69
C ALA A 183 10.70 -3.63 -4.62
N GLY A 184 9.51 -3.04 -4.52
CA GLY A 184 8.49 -3.14 -5.55
C GLY A 184 8.88 -2.34 -6.79
N GLY A 185 8.45 -2.77 -7.97
CA GLY A 185 8.64 -2.03 -9.21
C GLY A 185 7.61 -0.92 -9.35
N ASP A 186 7.95 0.13 -10.09
CA ASP A 186 7.04 1.25 -10.34
C ASP A 186 5.93 0.83 -11.31
N GLY A 187 4.75 1.42 -11.13
CA GLY A 187 3.66 1.34 -12.09
C GLY A 187 3.97 2.18 -13.32
N GLY A 188 3.62 1.67 -14.51
CA GLY A 188 3.89 2.36 -15.76
C GLY A 188 2.97 3.55 -15.98
N ASP A 189 3.53 4.65 -16.48
CA ASP A 189 2.76 5.85 -16.84
C ASP A 189 1.76 5.54 -17.98
N GLY A 190 0.52 5.99 -17.81
CA GLY A 190 -0.56 5.89 -18.77
C GLY A 190 -0.65 7.11 -19.68
N ALA A 191 -0.21 6.98 -20.92
CA ALA A 191 -0.46 7.95 -21.99
C ALA A 191 -1.71 7.52 -22.79
N GLY A 192 -2.88 8.11 -22.48
CA GLY A 192 -4.15 7.66 -23.04
C GLY A 192 -4.82 6.53 -22.26
N THR A 193 -4.20 6.04 -21.19
CA THR A 193 -4.74 5.05 -20.24
C THR A 193 -4.60 5.55 -18.80
N ASP A 194 -5.14 4.83 -17.84
CA ASP A 194 -4.82 5.07 -16.42
C ASP A 194 -3.36 4.74 -16.13
N GLY A 195 -2.84 5.28 -15.04
CA GLY A 195 -1.52 4.97 -14.53
C GLY A 195 -1.53 3.59 -13.86
N GLY A 196 -0.44 2.85 -14.03
CA GLY A 196 -0.27 1.56 -13.38
C GLY A 196 -0.04 1.71 -11.87
N ALA A 197 -0.52 0.77 -11.06
CA ALA A 197 -0.19 0.77 -9.63
C ALA A 197 1.28 0.36 -9.40
N GLY A 198 1.91 0.93 -8.39
CA GLY A 198 3.22 0.50 -7.89
C GLY A 198 3.16 -0.87 -7.23
N GLY A 199 4.22 -1.64 -7.39
CA GLY A 199 4.38 -2.95 -6.78
C GLY A 199 4.66 -2.85 -5.28
N ALA A 200 4.14 -3.80 -4.49
CA ALA A 200 4.48 -3.86 -3.07
C ALA A 200 5.95 -4.25 -2.86
N GLY A 201 6.59 -3.67 -1.85
CA GLY A 201 7.90 -4.06 -1.37
C GLY A 201 7.89 -5.43 -0.70
N GLY A 202 8.99 -6.17 -0.88
CA GLY A 202 9.19 -7.47 -0.29
C GLY A 202 9.42 -7.40 1.22
N HIS A 203 9.00 -8.43 1.94
CA HIS A 203 9.29 -8.55 3.37
C HIS A 203 10.71 -9.06 3.62
N ALA A 204 11.31 -8.61 4.72
CA ALA A 204 12.59 -9.12 5.19
C ALA A 204 12.47 -10.50 5.86
N GLY A 205 13.64 -11.08 6.12
CA GLY A 205 13.84 -12.17 7.06
C GLY A 205 13.83 -11.76 8.52
N LEU A 206 14.34 -12.65 9.38
CA LEU A 206 14.56 -12.38 10.81
C LEU A 206 15.47 -11.16 11.03
N TYR A 207 16.52 -11.04 10.22
CA TYR A 207 17.45 -9.91 10.18
C TYR A 207 17.44 -9.31 8.78
N GLY A 208 16.99 -8.08 8.68
CA GLY A 208 16.92 -7.35 7.43
C GLY A 208 15.79 -6.33 7.39
N ASN A 209 15.90 -5.42 6.44
CA ASN A 209 14.93 -4.36 6.20
C ASN A 209 13.90 -4.81 5.17
N GLY A 210 12.67 -4.35 5.34
CA GLY A 210 11.65 -4.48 4.31
C GLY A 210 12.01 -3.66 3.07
N GLY A 211 11.61 -4.14 1.91
CA GLY A 211 11.77 -3.42 0.65
C GLY A 211 10.79 -2.25 0.56
N ALA A 212 11.17 -1.17 -0.11
CA ALA A 212 10.24 -0.08 -0.40
C ALA A 212 9.15 -0.53 -1.37
N GLY A 213 7.96 0.06 -1.30
CA GLY A 213 6.96 -0.03 -2.35
C GLY A 213 7.37 0.78 -3.57
N GLY A 214 6.95 0.36 -4.76
CA GLY A 214 7.14 1.11 -6.00
C GLY A 214 6.11 2.24 -6.10
N ASN A 215 6.44 3.28 -6.85
CA ASN A 215 5.54 4.40 -7.08
C ASN A 215 4.43 4.02 -8.07
N GLY A 216 3.28 4.68 -7.96
CA GLY A 216 2.23 4.62 -8.96
C GLY A 216 2.57 5.45 -10.21
N GLY A 217 2.17 4.96 -11.38
CA GLY A 217 2.34 5.66 -12.65
C GLY A 217 1.36 6.81 -12.80
N SER A 218 1.75 7.84 -13.54
CA SER A 218 0.87 8.97 -13.86
C SER A 218 -0.14 8.62 -14.95
N SER A 219 -1.30 9.26 -14.99
CA SER A 219 -2.27 9.18 -16.08
C SER A 219 -2.43 10.52 -16.76
N VAL A 220 -2.31 10.55 -18.08
CA VAL A 220 -2.61 11.73 -18.90
C VAL A 220 -3.53 11.31 -20.05
N LYS A 221 -4.81 11.70 -19.99
CA LYS A 221 -5.78 11.41 -21.07
C LYS A 221 -6.94 12.40 -21.16
N SER A 222 -7.54 12.52 -22.34
CA SER A 222 -8.64 13.46 -22.64
C SER A 222 -10.00 13.11 -22.02
N GLY A 223 -10.08 12.18 -21.06
CA GLY A 223 -11.31 11.69 -20.47
C GLY A 223 -11.18 11.56 -18.95
N ASP A 224 -11.81 10.55 -18.37
CA ASP A 224 -11.59 10.19 -16.96
C ASP A 224 -10.13 9.73 -16.80
N ALA A 225 -9.42 10.20 -15.79
CA ALA A 225 -8.01 9.88 -15.55
C ALA A 225 -7.74 9.51 -14.11
N THR A 226 -7.07 8.38 -13.88
CA THR A 226 -6.69 7.93 -12.55
C THR A 226 -5.19 7.65 -12.53
N GLY A 227 -4.47 8.38 -11.68
CA GLY A 227 -3.09 8.05 -11.33
C GLY A 227 -3.03 6.71 -10.60
N GLY A 228 -1.96 5.96 -10.79
CA GLY A 228 -1.78 4.67 -10.14
C GLY A 228 -1.56 4.83 -8.64
N ASP A 229 -2.10 3.92 -7.82
CA ASP A 229 -1.77 3.86 -6.40
C ASP A 229 -0.30 3.45 -6.20
N GLY A 230 0.36 4.03 -5.20
CA GLY A 230 1.68 3.61 -4.74
C GLY A 230 1.64 2.25 -4.03
N GLY A 231 2.73 1.50 -4.15
CA GLY A 231 2.90 0.19 -3.55
C GLY A 231 3.17 0.28 -2.05
N LYS A 232 2.71 -0.70 -1.28
CA LYS A 232 3.02 -0.75 0.16
C LYS A 232 4.48 -1.11 0.40
N GLY A 233 5.09 -0.55 1.44
CA GLY A 233 6.37 -0.98 1.96
C GLY A 233 6.32 -2.38 2.57
N GLY A 234 7.42 -3.12 2.48
CA GLY A 234 7.55 -4.43 3.09
C GLY A 234 7.88 -4.34 4.59
N ASN A 235 7.48 -5.34 5.37
CA ASN A 235 7.85 -5.42 6.78
C ASN A 235 9.33 -5.77 6.96
N GLY A 236 9.95 -5.16 7.97
CA GLY A 236 11.28 -5.51 8.47
C GLY A 236 11.28 -6.74 9.39
N GLY A 237 12.48 -7.22 9.70
CA GLY A 237 12.69 -8.34 10.62
C GLY A 237 12.57 -7.99 12.10
N ILE A 238 13.02 -8.91 12.96
CA ILE A 238 13.21 -8.62 14.40
C ILE A 238 14.34 -7.61 14.60
N VAL A 239 15.33 -7.58 13.70
CA VAL A 239 16.25 -6.44 13.58
C VAL A 239 16.20 -5.96 12.16
N GLY A 240 15.61 -4.78 11.97
CA GLY A 240 15.50 -4.12 10.68
C GLY A 240 14.25 -3.26 10.57
N ASP A 241 14.33 -2.30 9.67
CA ASP A 241 13.32 -1.30 9.45
C ASP A 241 12.22 -1.80 8.51
N GLY A 242 11.02 -1.25 8.66
CA GLY A 242 9.98 -1.34 7.65
C GLY A 242 10.38 -0.56 6.40
N GLY A 243 9.99 -1.06 5.22
CA GLY A 243 10.18 -0.35 3.96
C GLY A 243 9.22 0.83 3.84
N LYS A 244 9.62 1.91 3.18
CA LYS A 244 8.73 3.03 2.86
C LYS A 244 7.65 2.61 1.83
N GLY A 245 6.44 3.14 1.96
CA GLY A 245 5.41 3.06 0.91
C GLY A 245 5.74 3.94 -0.30
N GLY A 246 5.37 3.49 -1.50
CA GLY A 246 5.56 4.25 -2.73
C GLY A 246 4.55 5.38 -2.87
N ASP A 247 4.92 6.43 -3.59
CA ASP A 247 4.05 7.58 -3.83
C ASP A 247 2.99 7.24 -4.88
N GLY A 248 1.82 7.88 -4.80
CA GLY A 248 0.77 7.79 -5.80
C GLY A 248 1.07 8.60 -7.06
N GLY A 249 0.55 8.14 -8.20
CA GLY A 249 0.74 8.80 -9.48
C GLY A 249 -0.19 10.00 -9.71
N LEU A 250 0.22 10.93 -10.57
CA LEU A 250 -0.60 12.06 -10.99
C LEU A 250 -1.83 11.59 -11.78
N GLY A 251 -3.01 12.16 -11.53
CA GLY A 251 -4.15 12.11 -12.43
C GLY A 251 -4.25 13.40 -13.26
N HIS A 252 -4.20 13.31 -14.58
CA HIS A 252 -4.43 14.46 -15.47
C HIS A 252 -5.48 14.15 -16.54
N GLY A 253 -6.69 14.67 -16.33
CA GLY A 253 -7.89 14.33 -17.08
C GLY A 253 -8.75 15.53 -17.47
N LYS A 254 -9.89 15.27 -18.12
CA LYS A 254 -10.86 16.33 -18.52
C LYS A 254 -12.25 16.19 -17.87
N ASN A 255 -12.55 15.00 -17.36
CA ASN A 255 -13.86 14.65 -16.79
C ASN A 255 -13.69 14.30 -15.31
N LEU A 256 -13.68 13.01 -14.94
CA LEU A 256 -13.39 12.59 -13.57
C LEU A 256 -11.88 12.29 -13.43
N THR A 257 -11.18 13.09 -12.63
CA THR A 257 -9.73 12.97 -12.43
C THR A 257 -9.40 12.59 -10.99
N TRP A 258 -8.59 11.56 -10.82
CA TRP A 258 -8.11 11.07 -9.53
C TRP A 258 -6.60 11.00 -9.49
N GLY A 259 -6.00 11.56 -8.44
CA GLY A 259 -4.64 11.24 -8.05
C GLY A 259 -4.58 9.84 -7.44
N GLY A 260 -3.50 9.12 -7.68
CA GLY A 260 -3.26 7.82 -7.05
C GLY A 260 -2.99 7.97 -5.57
N ARG A 261 -3.39 7.01 -4.74
CA ARG A 261 -3.09 7.06 -3.29
C ARG A 261 -1.65 6.68 -3.02
N GLY A 262 -1.06 7.24 -1.97
CA GLY A 262 0.22 6.79 -1.43
C GLY A 262 0.11 5.39 -0.81
N GLY A 263 1.20 4.63 -0.87
CA GLY A 263 1.31 3.32 -0.25
C GLY A 263 1.60 3.41 1.25
N ASP A 264 1.09 2.46 2.03
CA ASP A 264 1.42 2.39 3.45
C ASP A 264 2.88 1.96 3.66
N GLY A 265 3.52 2.51 4.68
CA GLY A 265 4.82 2.06 5.17
C GLY A 265 4.78 0.69 5.84
N GLY A 266 5.92 0.00 5.81
CA GLY A 266 6.10 -1.33 6.38
C GLY A 266 6.30 -1.31 7.89
N VAL A 267 5.96 -2.42 8.54
CA VAL A 267 6.10 -2.58 9.99
C VAL A 267 7.51 -3.04 10.36
N ALA A 268 8.06 -2.54 11.47
CA ALA A 268 9.23 -3.12 12.15
C ALA A 268 8.81 -3.98 13.35
N LEU A 269 9.29 -5.24 13.39
CA LEU A 269 8.80 -6.24 14.36
C LEU A 269 9.53 -6.20 15.71
N GLY A 270 10.82 -5.85 15.72
CA GLY A 270 11.65 -5.82 16.92
C GLY A 270 12.40 -4.50 17.05
N THR A 271 13.72 -4.52 16.88
CA THR A 271 14.54 -3.31 16.82
C THR A 271 14.56 -2.78 15.39
N GLY A 272 13.99 -1.59 15.20
CA GLY A 272 13.89 -0.95 13.89
C GLY A 272 12.75 0.05 13.86
N ASN A 273 12.81 0.96 12.90
CA ASN A 273 11.78 1.96 12.67
C ASN A 273 10.72 1.43 11.71
N GLY A 274 9.47 1.82 11.92
CA GLY A 274 8.45 1.66 10.89
C GLY A 274 8.82 2.46 9.64
N GLY A 275 8.41 1.98 8.47
CA GLY A 275 8.63 2.70 7.22
C GLY A 275 7.65 3.87 7.09
N ASP A 276 8.07 4.94 6.42
CA ASP A 276 7.16 6.06 6.14
C ASP A 276 6.08 5.65 5.12
N GLY A 277 4.93 6.30 5.18
CA GLY A 277 3.94 6.28 4.11
C GLY A 277 4.45 6.99 2.85
N GLY A 278 3.87 6.62 1.72
CA GLY A 278 4.03 7.34 0.46
C GLY A 278 3.05 8.51 0.36
N ASN A 279 3.40 9.53 -0.41
CA ASN A 279 2.53 10.67 -0.64
C ASN A 279 1.43 10.30 -1.65
N GLY A 280 0.27 10.94 -1.53
CA GLY A 280 -0.77 10.91 -2.54
C GLY A 280 -0.34 11.65 -3.80
N GLY A 281 -0.82 11.19 -4.95
CA GLY A 281 -0.61 11.83 -6.23
C GLY A 281 -1.52 13.03 -6.42
N ASN A 282 -1.03 14.05 -7.12
CA ASN A 282 -1.85 15.20 -7.46
C ASN A 282 -2.93 14.83 -8.48
N ALA A 283 -3.93 15.68 -8.61
CA ALA A 283 -4.97 15.58 -9.61
C ALA A 283 -5.19 16.95 -10.27
N GLY A 284 -5.21 16.99 -11.60
CA GLY A 284 -5.35 18.23 -12.35
C GLY A 284 -6.18 18.07 -13.61
N ASP A 285 -6.91 19.10 -14.03
CA ASP A 285 -7.39 19.20 -15.41
C ASP A 285 -6.54 20.17 -16.25
N GLY A 286 -6.57 19.99 -17.56
CA GLY A 286 -5.94 20.93 -18.49
C GLY A 286 -6.80 22.18 -18.60
N VAL A 287 -6.38 23.28 -17.99
CA VAL A 287 -6.94 24.66 -17.99
C VAL A 287 -7.81 24.93 -19.24
N ASN A 288 -9.12 24.65 -19.17
CA ASN A 288 -10.23 25.08 -20.08
C ASN A 288 -11.49 24.18 -20.05
N ASP A 289 -11.54 23.07 -19.31
CA ASP A 289 -12.71 22.18 -19.29
C ASP A 289 -13.72 22.54 -18.18
N THR A 290 -14.92 22.99 -18.54
CA THR A 290 -15.87 23.66 -17.63
C THR A 290 -16.70 22.72 -16.74
N GLY A 291 -16.32 21.45 -16.55
CA GLY A 291 -17.25 20.47 -15.95
C GLY A 291 -16.68 19.22 -15.27
N GLY A 292 -15.36 19.06 -15.17
CA GLY A 292 -14.74 17.89 -14.54
C GLY A 292 -14.92 17.85 -13.02
N VAL A 293 -14.64 16.70 -12.40
CA VAL A 293 -14.45 16.59 -10.94
C VAL A 293 -13.03 16.12 -10.72
N THR A 294 -12.26 16.84 -9.90
CA THR A 294 -10.84 16.56 -9.66
C THR A 294 -10.62 16.22 -8.20
N ILE A 295 -10.03 15.06 -7.93
CA ILE A 295 -9.88 14.51 -6.59
C ILE A 295 -8.43 14.07 -6.40
N ALA A 296 -7.73 14.64 -5.43
CA ALA A 296 -6.34 14.28 -5.17
C ALA A 296 -6.18 12.83 -4.66
N GLY A 297 -4.96 12.32 -4.61
CA GLY A 297 -4.65 11.07 -3.93
C GLY A 297 -4.51 11.27 -2.42
N ALA A 298 -5.00 10.34 -1.61
CA ALA A 298 -4.75 10.31 -0.18
C ALA A 298 -3.30 9.90 0.14
N GLY A 299 -2.75 10.39 1.24
CA GLY A 299 -1.46 9.94 1.77
C GLY A 299 -1.51 8.52 2.34
N GLY A 300 -0.40 7.81 2.28
CA GLY A 300 -0.24 6.47 2.86
C GLY A 300 0.08 6.54 4.35
N LYS A 301 -0.32 5.52 5.12
CA LYS A 301 -0.02 5.50 6.57
C LYS A 301 1.44 5.19 6.85
N GLY A 302 1.99 5.76 7.91
CA GLY A 302 3.25 5.35 8.48
C GLY A 302 3.18 3.94 9.09
N GLY A 303 4.29 3.22 9.01
CA GLY A 303 4.45 1.89 9.58
C GLY A 303 4.69 1.94 11.09
N ASN A 304 4.18 0.94 11.81
CA ASN A 304 4.43 0.83 13.25
C ASN A 304 5.80 0.20 13.52
N SER A 305 6.43 0.58 14.62
CA SER A 305 7.45 -0.23 15.29
C SER A 305 6.82 -0.94 16.49
N LEU A 306 7.02 -2.25 16.63
CA LEU A 306 6.45 -3.02 17.75
C LEU A 306 7.41 -3.12 18.95
N GLY A 307 8.73 -3.09 18.70
CA GLY A 307 9.75 -3.35 19.71
C GLY A 307 10.44 -2.07 20.19
N ASN A 308 11.64 -1.82 19.68
CA ASN A 308 12.43 -0.62 19.98
C ASN A 308 12.69 0.13 18.67
N GLY A 309 12.14 1.32 18.55
CA GLY A 309 12.27 2.15 17.35
C GLY A 309 11.06 3.04 17.13
N ASN A 310 11.21 4.00 16.24
CA ASN A 310 10.18 5.00 15.98
C ASN A 310 9.12 4.45 15.02
N GLY A 311 7.90 4.96 15.13
CA GLY A 311 6.92 4.82 14.05
C GLY A 311 7.38 5.61 12.82
N GLY A 312 6.97 5.15 11.63
CA GLY A 312 7.16 5.89 10.39
C GLY A 312 6.18 7.04 10.28
N ASN A 313 6.52 8.08 9.54
CA ASN A 313 5.62 9.20 9.28
C ASN A 313 4.52 8.80 8.29
N GLY A 314 3.34 9.40 8.42
CA GLY A 314 2.34 9.37 7.38
C GLY A 314 2.80 10.17 6.15
N GLY A 315 2.34 9.77 4.97
CA GLY A 315 2.57 10.53 3.75
C GLY A 315 1.54 11.65 3.60
N ASP A 316 1.90 12.70 2.89
CA ASP A 316 0.99 13.81 2.60
C ASP A 316 -0.04 13.38 1.55
N SER A 317 -1.21 14.01 1.53
CA SER A 317 -2.11 13.92 0.37
C SER A 317 -1.52 14.68 -0.82
N GLY A 318 -1.98 14.40 -2.03
CA GLY A 318 -1.74 15.27 -3.19
C GLY A 318 -2.71 16.45 -3.23
N ASP A 319 -2.51 17.31 -4.22
CA ASP A 319 -3.35 18.49 -4.46
C ASP A 319 -4.33 18.29 -5.61
N ALA A 320 -5.50 18.92 -5.54
CA ALA A 320 -6.52 18.92 -6.58
C ALA A 320 -6.68 20.31 -7.22
N VAL A 321 -6.49 20.39 -8.53
CA VAL A 321 -6.68 21.62 -9.33
C VAL A 321 -7.66 21.36 -10.46
N GLY A 322 -8.73 22.15 -10.56
CA GLY A 322 -9.72 21.91 -11.60
C GLY A 322 -10.77 22.99 -11.78
N ALA A 323 -11.41 23.00 -12.94
CA ALA A 323 -12.35 24.03 -13.35
C ALA A 323 -13.81 23.76 -12.93
N ASN A 324 -14.06 22.81 -12.02
CA ASN A 324 -15.36 22.59 -11.37
C ASN A 324 -15.11 21.95 -9.99
N THR A 325 -15.86 20.94 -9.52
CA THR A 325 -15.70 20.44 -8.13
C THR A 325 -14.31 19.86 -7.91
N THR A 326 -13.58 20.39 -6.92
CA THR A 326 -12.27 19.88 -6.53
C THR A 326 -12.26 19.42 -5.08
N ALA A 327 -11.56 18.32 -4.83
CA ALA A 327 -11.41 17.78 -3.50
C ALA A 327 -9.97 17.32 -3.23
N GLY A 328 -9.38 17.87 -2.18
CA GLY A 328 -8.21 17.30 -1.53
C GLY A 328 -8.57 15.99 -0.83
N ASN A 329 -7.57 15.19 -0.48
CA ASN A 329 -7.76 14.00 0.33
C ASN A 329 -6.98 14.09 1.63
N SER A 330 -7.23 13.15 2.54
CA SER A 330 -6.55 13.15 3.83
C SER A 330 -5.08 12.77 3.70
N GLY A 331 -4.24 13.42 4.50
CA GLY A 331 -2.91 12.92 4.82
C GLY A 331 -2.97 11.57 5.54
N GLY A 332 -1.86 10.84 5.52
CA GLY A 332 -1.72 9.56 6.19
C GLY A 332 -1.48 9.70 7.69
N ASP A 333 -1.99 8.77 8.48
CA ASP A 333 -1.68 8.71 9.91
C ASP A 333 -0.21 8.29 10.13
N GLY A 334 0.44 8.88 11.13
CA GLY A 334 1.75 8.45 11.62
C GLY A 334 1.68 7.09 12.32
N GLY A 335 2.75 6.31 12.18
CA GLY A 335 2.89 5.01 12.81
C GLY A 335 3.20 5.10 14.30
N HIS A 336 2.87 4.07 15.05
CA HIS A 336 3.17 4.01 16.48
C HIS A 336 4.63 3.62 16.74
N GLY A 337 5.23 4.25 17.76
CA GLY A 337 6.55 3.91 18.29
C GLY A 337 6.55 2.60 19.07
N GLY A 338 7.72 1.96 19.14
CA GLY A 338 7.92 0.65 19.76
C GLY A 338 7.63 0.64 21.26
N ALA A 339 6.96 -0.41 21.74
CA ALA A 339 6.45 -0.48 23.12
C ALA A 339 7.52 -0.28 24.21
N PHE A 340 8.78 -0.61 23.93
CA PHE A 340 9.90 -0.52 24.88
C PHE A 340 10.74 0.75 24.75
N GLY A 341 10.40 1.61 23.79
CA GLY A 341 11.13 2.83 23.47
C GLY A 341 10.94 3.18 21.99
N GLY A 342 10.56 4.43 21.73
CA GLY A 342 10.33 4.91 20.37
C GLY A 342 9.32 6.04 20.30
N ASN A 343 9.60 7.03 19.46
CA ASN A 343 8.67 8.11 19.18
C ASN A 343 7.57 7.63 18.23
N GLY A 344 6.38 8.22 18.34
CA GLY A 344 5.39 8.11 17.28
C GLY A 344 5.83 8.86 16.03
N GLY A 345 5.39 8.39 14.86
CA GLY A 345 5.58 9.10 13.61
C GLY A 345 4.59 10.26 13.47
N HIS A 346 4.96 11.28 12.71
CA HIS A 346 4.08 12.42 12.43
C HIS A 346 2.99 12.05 11.43
N GLY A 347 1.82 12.68 11.54
CA GLY A 347 0.77 12.62 10.51
C GLY A 347 1.15 13.45 9.28
N GLY A 348 0.68 13.04 8.10
CA GLY A 348 0.89 13.79 6.86
C GLY A 348 -0.13 14.91 6.68
N ALA A 349 0.20 15.90 5.85
CA ALA A 349 -0.69 17.02 5.54
C ALA A 349 -1.89 16.59 4.66
N GLY A 350 -3.01 17.27 4.85
CA GLY A 350 -4.18 17.20 3.99
C GLY A 350 -3.94 17.90 2.64
N GLY A 351 -4.64 17.45 1.61
CA GLY A 351 -4.41 17.93 0.24
C GLY A 351 -5.15 19.23 -0.04
N ASP A 352 -4.54 20.11 -0.82
CA ASP A 352 -5.20 21.36 -1.22
C ASP A 352 -6.26 21.10 -2.29
N ALA A 353 -7.29 21.95 -2.31
CA ALA A 353 -8.32 21.95 -3.34
C ALA A 353 -8.45 23.34 -3.94
N THR A 354 -8.35 23.44 -5.27
CA THR A 354 -8.41 24.73 -5.97
C THR A 354 -9.37 24.68 -7.15
N THR A 355 -10.24 25.67 -7.28
CA THR A 355 -11.13 25.81 -8.44
C THR A 355 -11.41 27.25 -8.87
N ASP A 356 -11.40 27.45 -10.19
CA ASP A 356 -11.70 28.75 -10.82
C ASP A 356 -13.20 28.93 -11.14
N SER A 357 -14.08 28.14 -10.52
CA SER A 357 -15.51 28.04 -10.87
C SER A 357 -16.47 28.35 -9.71
N ILE A 358 -17.78 28.30 -9.97
CA ILE A 358 -18.86 28.37 -8.96
C ILE A 358 -18.96 27.11 -8.07
N ALA A 359 -18.10 26.14 -8.32
CA ALA A 359 -18.14 24.83 -7.67
C ALA A 359 -17.37 24.86 -6.33
N PRO A 360 -17.68 23.95 -5.41
CA PRO A 360 -16.94 23.86 -4.16
C PRO A 360 -15.52 23.32 -4.39
N ALA A 361 -14.57 23.87 -3.64
CA ALA A 361 -13.23 23.35 -3.41
C ALA A 361 -13.12 22.91 -1.95
N SER A 362 -13.11 21.60 -1.71
CA SER A 362 -13.04 21.02 -0.37
C SER A 362 -11.68 20.40 -0.11
N ALA A 363 -10.89 21.01 0.76
CA ALA A 363 -9.57 20.51 1.08
C ALA A 363 -9.59 19.28 2.00
N GLY A 364 -8.45 18.62 2.06
CA GLY A 364 -8.23 17.38 2.78
C GLY A 364 -7.89 17.58 4.26
N TYR A 365 -8.17 16.56 5.06
CA TYR A 365 -7.82 16.53 6.48
C TYR A 365 -6.34 16.18 6.69
N GLY A 366 -5.71 16.79 7.69
CA GLY A 366 -4.42 16.35 8.20
C GLY A 366 -4.51 14.98 8.86
N GLY A 367 -3.46 14.18 8.74
CA GLY A 367 -3.33 12.86 9.35
C GLY A 367 -3.03 12.93 10.84
N HIS A 368 -3.42 11.91 11.60
CA HIS A 368 -3.14 11.89 13.04
C HIS A 368 -1.69 11.49 13.33
N GLY A 369 -1.11 12.09 14.37
CA GLY A 369 0.18 11.70 14.89
C GLY A 369 0.14 10.33 15.59
N GLY A 370 1.23 9.59 15.48
CA GLY A 370 1.38 8.28 16.10
C GLY A 370 1.62 8.36 17.60
N HIS A 371 1.08 7.41 18.36
CA HIS A 371 1.43 7.22 19.77
C HIS A 371 2.86 6.69 19.96
N ALA A 372 3.49 7.14 21.04
CA ALA A 372 4.83 6.72 21.43
C ALA A 372 4.84 5.47 22.32
N GLY A 373 6.03 4.85 22.40
CA GLY A 373 6.33 3.83 23.38
C GLY A 373 6.75 4.37 24.75
N ALA A 374 7.21 3.48 25.62
CA ALA A 374 7.73 3.87 26.94
C ALA A 374 8.83 4.95 26.81
N GLY A 375 8.58 6.12 27.40
CA GLY A 375 9.49 7.27 27.39
C GLY A 375 9.71 7.95 26.03
N GLY A 376 8.97 7.58 24.98
CA GLY A 376 9.01 8.25 23.68
C GLY A 376 8.08 9.46 23.59
N LEU A 377 8.33 10.33 22.62
CA LEU A 377 7.47 11.48 22.30
C LEU A 377 6.36 11.05 21.34
N GLY A 378 5.15 11.56 21.56
CA GLY A 378 4.06 11.41 20.60
C GLY A 378 4.39 12.14 19.30
N GLY A 379 3.90 11.61 18.17
CA GLY A 379 4.06 12.26 16.88
C GLY A 379 3.08 13.42 16.73
N ASP A 380 3.47 14.46 16.01
CA ASP A 380 2.59 15.60 15.73
C ASP A 380 1.52 15.23 14.69
N GLY A 381 0.35 15.85 14.78
CA GLY A 381 -0.67 15.78 13.74
C GLY A 381 -0.29 16.60 12.52
N GLY A 382 -0.77 16.19 11.34
CA GLY A 382 -0.57 16.92 10.10
C GLY A 382 -1.53 18.09 9.95
N ASP A 383 -1.15 19.10 9.18
CA ASP A 383 -2.01 20.25 8.90
C ASP A 383 -3.13 19.88 7.93
N GLY A 384 -4.28 20.55 8.03
CA GLY A 384 -5.35 20.48 7.04
C GLY A 384 -4.99 21.27 5.77
N GLY A 385 -5.49 20.84 4.61
CA GLY A 385 -5.24 21.52 3.35
C GLY A 385 -6.09 22.78 3.16
N ASP A 386 -5.72 23.60 2.18
CA ASP A 386 -6.40 24.85 1.85
C ASP A 386 -7.45 24.65 0.74
N GLY A 387 -8.65 25.17 0.96
CA GLY A 387 -9.76 25.14 0.00
C GLY A 387 -9.94 26.50 -0.66
N THR A 388 -9.65 26.61 -1.95
CA THR A 388 -9.70 27.86 -2.71
C THR A 388 -10.72 27.77 -3.85
N SER A 389 -11.70 28.67 -3.86
CA SER A 389 -12.71 28.77 -4.93
C SER A 389 -12.80 30.21 -5.46
N THR A 390 -13.12 30.38 -6.73
CA THR A 390 -13.39 31.74 -7.26
C THR A 390 -14.80 32.18 -6.89
N ASP A 391 -15.82 31.43 -7.28
CA ASP A 391 -17.23 31.85 -7.10
C ASP A 391 -18.05 30.86 -6.24
N GLY A 392 -17.47 29.72 -5.86
CA GLY A 392 -18.09 28.69 -5.03
C GLY A 392 -17.61 28.70 -3.58
N GLU A 393 -17.88 27.61 -2.86
CA GLU A 393 -17.42 27.45 -1.47
C GLU A 393 -15.95 27.02 -1.44
N GLY A 394 -15.10 27.75 -0.73
CA GLY A 394 -13.75 27.33 -0.38
C GLY A 394 -13.73 26.80 1.05
N ILE A 395 -13.44 25.52 1.23
CA ILE A 395 -13.51 24.84 2.53
C ILE A 395 -12.14 24.29 2.90
N GLY A 396 -11.54 24.86 3.94
CA GLY A 396 -10.30 24.38 4.53
C GLY A 396 -10.46 23.07 5.28
N GLY A 397 -9.42 22.25 5.28
CA GLY A 397 -9.36 20.96 5.95
C GLY A 397 -9.11 21.09 7.44
N GLN A 398 -9.62 20.15 8.24
CA GLN A 398 -9.23 20.07 9.66
C GLN A 398 -7.79 19.56 9.80
N GLY A 399 -7.07 20.08 10.80
CA GLY A 399 -5.78 19.55 11.24
C GLY A 399 -5.94 18.25 12.01
N GLY A 400 -4.91 17.41 11.96
CA GLY A 400 -4.87 16.11 12.64
C GLY A 400 -4.53 16.24 14.12
N ASP A 401 -5.08 15.34 14.95
CA ASP A 401 -4.70 15.27 16.36
C ASP A 401 -3.26 14.75 16.53
N GLY A 402 -2.53 15.31 17.50
CA GLY A 402 -1.22 14.82 17.95
C GLY A 402 -1.33 13.52 18.74
N GLY A 403 -0.30 12.69 18.64
CA GLY A 403 -0.24 11.40 19.31
C GLY A 403 0.16 11.51 20.79
N ASP A 404 -0.36 10.61 21.61
CA ASP A 404 0.09 10.46 23.00
C ASP A 404 1.57 10.05 23.13
N GLY A 405 2.27 10.69 24.06
CA GLY A 405 3.61 10.34 24.50
C GLY A 405 3.64 9.24 25.57
N GLY A 406 4.84 8.70 25.81
CA GLY A 406 5.07 7.69 26.83
C GLY A 406 5.05 8.21 28.27
N SER A 407 5.29 7.31 29.23
CA SER A 407 5.28 7.61 30.67
C SER A 407 6.26 8.72 31.12
N THR A 408 7.28 9.02 30.32
CA THR A 408 8.25 10.11 30.54
C THR A 408 8.47 10.91 29.26
N GLY A 409 7.50 10.87 28.35
CA GLY A 409 7.52 11.61 27.09
C GLY A 409 6.37 12.60 27.05
N THR A 410 6.50 13.62 26.21
CA THR A 410 5.41 14.56 25.95
C THR A 410 4.51 14.04 24.83
N GLY A 411 3.24 14.42 24.85
CA GLY A 411 2.38 14.27 23.68
C GLY A 411 2.88 15.12 22.50
N GLY A 412 2.51 14.72 21.29
CA GLY A 412 2.74 15.50 20.07
C GLY A 412 1.74 16.63 19.93
N ASP A 413 2.10 17.64 19.15
CA ASP A 413 1.24 18.79 18.89
C ASP A 413 0.13 18.42 17.88
N GLY A 414 -1.03 19.07 17.98
CA GLY A 414 -2.07 18.98 16.95
C GLY A 414 -1.71 19.84 15.74
N GLY A 415 -2.12 19.39 14.54
CA GLY A 415 -1.92 20.13 13.30
C GLY A 415 -2.85 21.32 13.16
N ASP A 416 -2.44 22.32 12.40
CA ASP A 416 -3.25 23.50 12.12
C ASP A 416 -4.39 23.15 11.13
N GLY A 417 -5.53 23.82 11.24
CA GLY A 417 -6.59 23.75 10.24
C GLY A 417 -6.23 24.57 9.01
N GLY A 418 -6.62 24.11 7.83
CA GLY A 418 -6.38 24.83 6.57
C GLY A 418 -7.38 25.96 6.33
N ASP A 419 -7.02 26.85 5.44
CA ASP A 419 -7.79 28.05 5.12
C ASP A 419 -8.89 27.76 4.09
N GLY A 420 -10.03 28.43 4.24
CA GLY A 420 -11.11 28.43 3.25
C GLY A 420 -11.22 29.79 2.59
N THR A 421 -10.93 29.86 1.29
CA THR A 421 -10.89 31.13 0.55
C THR A 421 -11.89 31.12 -0.61
N SER A 422 -12.64 32.22 -0.75
CA SER A 422 -13.49 32.44 -1.93
C SER A 422 -13.43 33.88 -2.45
N THR A 423 -13.55 34.09 -3.76
CA THR A 423 -13.60 35.46 -4.31
C THR A 423 -14.99 36.07 -4.17
N THR A 424 -16.04 35.36 -4.62
CA THR A 424 -17.44 35.81 -4.55
C THR A 424 -18.40 34.84 -3.85
N GLY A 425 -17.91 33.65 -3.48
CA GLY A 425 -18.64 32.66 -2.68
C GLY A 425 -18.25 32.73 -1.19
N THR A 426 -18.46 31.64 -0.46
CA THR A 426 -18.14 31.54 0.98
C THR A 426 -16.79 30.86 1.21
N GLY A 427 -15.98 31.43 2.11
CA GLY A 427 -14.78 30.81 2.65
C GLY A 427 -15.05 30.27 4.06
N SER A 428 -14.64 29.03 4.35
CA SER A 428 -14.77 28.42 5.68
C SER A 428 -13.48 27.73 6.08
N GLY A 429 -12.84 28.19 7.15
CA GLY A 429 -11.61 27.60 7.66
C GLY A 429 -11.85 26.24 8.32
N GLY A 430 -10.80 25.42 8.37
CA GLY A 430 -10.79 24.16 9.10
C GLY A 430 -10.48 24.34 10.59
N ASN A 431 -10.94 23.42 11.44
CA ASN A 431 -10.52 23.39 12.84
C ASN A 431 -9.09 22.83 12.97
N GLY A 432 -8.33 23.33 13.94
CA GLY A 432 -7.06 22.69 14.34
C GLY A 432 -7.29 21.39 15.09
N GLY A 433 -6.27 20.53 15.09
CA GLY A 433 -6.23 19.27 15.83
C GLY A 433 -5.94 19.46 17.32
N ASN A 434 -6.31 18.48 18.13
CA ASN A 434 -5.96 18.47 19.55
C ASN A 434 -4.52 17.99 19.74
N GLY A 435 -3.83 18.50 20.77
CA GLY A 435 -2.54 17.96 21.18
C GLY A 435 -2.69 16.64 21.94
N GLY A 436 -1.68 15.78 21.83
CA GLY A 436 -1.61 14.50 22.53
C GLY A 436 -1.32 14.65 24.02
N HIS A 437 -1.51 13.58 24.78
CA HIS A 437 -1.20 13.54 26.22
C HIS A 437 0.11 12.81 26.48
N GLY A 438 0.83 13.13 27.56
CA GLY A 438 2.09 12.47 27.90
C GLY A 438 2.38 12.50 29.40
N GLY A 439 3.28 11.61 29.86
CA GLY A 439 3.61 11.46 31.28
C GLY A 439 4.29 12.70 31.88
N ASP A 440 5.08 13.41 31.09
CA ASP A 440 5.80 14.63 31.51
C ASP A 440 5.14 15.93 30.99
N GLY A 441 3.99 15.83 30.32
CA GLY A 441 3.24 16.96 29.77
C GLY A 441 2.48 16.60 28.48
N GLY A 442 1.38 17.29 28.20
CA GLY A 442 0.66 17.18 26.93
C GLY A 442 1.30 18.05 25.84
N GLY A 443 1.10 17.66 24.58
CA GLY A 443 1.36 18.50 23.42
C GLY A 443 0.36 19.65 23.32
N ALA A 444 0.72 20.69 22.60
CA ALA A 444 -0.17 21.81 22.31
C ALA A 444 -1.25 21.41 21.28
N GLY A 445 -2.43 22.01 21.37
CA GLY A 445 -3.40 21.92 20.27
C GLY A 445 -2.97 22.79 19.09
N GLY A 446 -3.33 22.35 17.88
CA GLY A 446 -3.19 23.12 16.66
C GLY A 446 -4.16 24.29 16.60
N LYS A 447 -3.82 25.30 15.80
CA LYS A 447 -4.67 26.47 15.55
C LYS A 447 -5.74 26.11 14.52
N GLY A 448 -6.90 26.78 14.59
CA GLY A 448 -7.86 26.74 13.48
C GLY A 448 -7.37 27.58 12.30
N GLY A 449 -7.77 27.18 11.08
CA GLY A 449 -7.58 27.93 9.85
C GLY A 449 -8.57 29.08 9.71
N GLU A 450 -8.28 30.01 8.80
CA GLU A 450 -9.06 31.22 8.55
C GLU A 450 -10.05 31.03 7.39
N GLY A 451 -11.28 31.52 7.55
CA GLY A 451 -12.25 31.67 6.46
C GLY A 451 -12.23 33.08 5.89
N SER A 452 -12.03 33.26 4.59
CA SER A 452 -12.00 34.59 3.96
C SER A 452 -12.78 34.68 2.64
N THR A 453 -13.48 35.82 2.44
CA THR A 453 -14.09 36.18 1.14
C THR A 453 -13.63 37.57 0.67
N SER A 454 -13.40 37.71 -0.64
CA SER A 454 -12.86 38.96 -1.21
C SER A 454 -13.93 40.05 -1.44
N ASP A 455 -15.21 39.68 -1.41
CA ASP A 455 -16.36 40.57 -1.65
C ASP A 455 -16.94 41.20 -0.36
N GLY A 456 -16.34 40.92 0.80
CA GLY A 456 -16.68 41.55 2.08
C GLY A 456 -17.80 40.87 2.88
N GLN A 457 -18.04 39.58 2.66
CA GLN A 457 -18.79 38.75 3.60
C GLN A 457 -17.79 38.14 4.60
N ASP A 458 -18.12 38.15 5.89
CA ASP A 458 -17.25 37.50 6.89
C ASP A 458 -17.23 35.99 6.60
N GLY A 459 -16.04 35.43 6.34
CA GLY A 459 -15.83 33.99 6.34
C GLY A 459 -16.01 33.43 7.75
N ASN A 460 -16.42 32.16 7.87
CA ASN A 460 -16.63 31.49 9.16
C ASN A 460 -15.43 30.68 9.60
#